data_AF-A0A6J8ARP0-F1
#
_entry.id   AF-A0A6J8ARP0-F1
#
_cell.length_a   1.000
_cell.length_b   1.000
_cell.length_c   1.000
_cell.angle_alpha   90.00
_cell.angle_beta   90.00
_cell.angle_gamma   90.00
#
_symmetry.space_group_name_H-M   'P 1'
#
loop_
_entity.id
_entity.type
_entity.pdbx_description
1 polymer ?
#
loop_
_entity_poly.entity_id
_entity_poly.type
_entity_poly.pdbx_seq_one_letter_code
_entity_poly.pdbx_strand_id
1 'polypeptide(L)'
;MVRADAGTENVDIKYIQMALRSFHNDDVAGCRSFTVGKSSANHQRIEMLWSFLMPHFTVFWRMFFKDMIDAGQLDNTDRTHMECVRFCFLPMIQRHLDTFRITWNSHRIRNQRSIDGTGRYGIPDVMYHQPLICEATDWSYEIPANIGVLDEISHGYTEPKLYRGCSQQFLNRIQFITGVPLEDFDIFQTPSEGRQLFQMLTSMF
;
A
#
# COMPACT_ATOMS: atom_id res chain seq x y z
N MET A 1 19.93 -16.60 -5.26
CA MET A 1 19.90 -16.72 -3.79
C MET A 1 18.90 -15.72 -3.23
N VAL A 2 17.92 -16.16 -2.45
CA VAL A 2 16.91 -15.34 -1.77
C VAL A 2 17.32 -15.14 -0.32
N ARG A 3 17.17 -13.92 0.21
CA ARG A 3 17.38 -13.63 1.63
C ARG A 3 16.09 -13.17 2.28
N ALA A 4 15.83 -13.66 3.49
CA ALA A 4 14.76 -13.18 4.34
C ALA A 4 15.28 -12.99 5.78
N ASP A 5 14.49 -12.27 6.57
CA ASP A 5 14.67 -12.21 8.01
C ASP A 5 14.27 -13.55 8.67
N ALA A 6 14.50 -13.67 9.98
CA ALA A 6 14.10 -14.86 10.75
C ALA A 6 12.61 -14.84 11.13
N GLY A 7 11.76 -14.22 10.32
CA GLY A 7 10.33 -14.14 10.53
C GLY A 7 9.60 -15.44 10.15
N THR A 8 8.39 -15.62 10.68
CA THR A 8 7.55 -16.80 10.39
C THR A 8 6.76 -16.66 9.09
N GLU A 9 6.61 -15.45 8.56
CA GLU A 9 5.83 -15.16 7.35
C GLU A 9 6.45 -15.76 6.07
N ASN A 10 7.78 -15.85 6.02
CA ASN A 10 8.51 -16.25 4.80
C ASN A 10 8.90 -17.74 4.76
N VAL A 11 8.31 -18.56 5.65
CA VAL A 11 8.67 -19.98 5.79
C VAL A 11 8.28 -20.79 4.55
N ASP A 12 7.11 -20.53 3.96
CA ASP A 12 6.68 -21.24 2.76
C ASP A 12 7.52 -20.85 1.54
N ILE A 13 7.86 -19.55 1.42
CA ILE A 13 8.74 -19.03 0.36
C ILE A 13 10.10 -19.71 0.42
N LYS A 14 10.65 -19.94 1.62
CA LYS A 14 11.90 -20.70 1.81
C LYS A 14 11.81 -22.09 1.18
N TYR A 15 10.79 -22.87 1.52
CA TYR A 15 10.66 -24.24 1.02
C TYR A 15 10.41 -24.29 -0.48
N ILE A 16 9.54 -23.41 -0.99
CA ILE A 16 9.27 -23.29 -2.43
C ILE A 16 10.55 -22.96 -3.19
N GLN A 17 11.32 -21.96 -2.73
CA GLN A 17 12.57 -21.56 -3.38
C GLN A 17 13.60 -22.69 -3.41
N MET A 18 13.74 -23.42 -2.30
CA MET A 18 14.64 -24.57 -2.22
C MET A 18 14.21 -25.71 -3.14
N ALA A 19 12.90 -25.98 -3.23
CA ALA A 19 12.34 -27.02 -4.09
C ALA A 19 12.50 -26.68 -5.58
N LEU A 20 12.11 -25.47 -5.99
CA LEU A 20 12.24 -24.99 -7.38
C LEU A 20 13.69 -24.96 -7.85
N ARG A 21 14.65 -24.79 -6.93
CA ARG A 21 16.08 -24.75 -7.26
C ARG A 21 16.82 -26.04 -6.96
N SER A 22 16.13 -27.12 -6.64
CA SER A 22 16.74 -28.41 -6.27
C SER A 22 17.56 -29.04 -7.40
N PHE A 23 17.18 -28.83 -8.66
CA PHE A 23 17.82 -29.43 -9.85
C PHE A 23 18.76 -28.48 -10.61
N HIS A 24 19.03 -27.28 -10.09
CA HIS A 24 19.99 -26.36 -10.74
C HIS A 24 21.44 -26.73 -10.39
N ASN A 25 22.36 -26.48 -11.32
CA ASN A 25 23.79 -26.81 -11.18
C ASN A 25 24.67 -25.61 -10.80
N ASP A 26 24.14 -24.65 -10.03
CA ASP A 26 24.91 -23.50 -9.54
C ASP A 26 25.21 -23.57 -8.04
N ASP A 27 26.11 -22.71 -7.58
CA ASP A 27 26.55 -22.65 -6.17
C ASP A 27 25.44 -22.28 -5.18
N VAL A 28 24.31 -21.79 -5.69
CA VAL A 28 23.16 -21.35 -4.91
C VAL A 28 21.92 -22.21 -5.19
N ALA A 29 22.13 -23.48 -5.55
CA ALA A 29 21.09 -24.46 -5.77
C ALA A 29 20.58 -25.11 -4.46
N GLY A 30 19.37 -25.68 -4.53
CA GLY A 30 18.72 -26.40 -3.43
C GLY A 30 18.71 -25.62 -2.12
N CYS A 31 19.22 -26.22 -1.04
CA CYS A 31 19.22 -25.62 0.29
C CYS A 31 20.05 -24.34 0.41
N ARG A 32 21.01 -24.11 -0.49
CA ARG A 32 21.84 -22.88 -0.53
C ARG A 32 21.15 -21.72 -1.25
N SER A 33 19.98 -21.98 -1.84
CA SER A 33 19.23 -20.97 -2.56
C SER A 33 18.51 -19.96 -1.68
N PHE A 34 18.35 -20.25 -0.38
CA PHE A 34 17.70 -19.40 0.59
C PHE A 34 18.60 -19.18 1.80
N THR A 35 18.69 -17.94 2.29
CA THR A 35 19.52 -17.60 3.45
C THR A 35 18.74 -16.73 4.42
N VAL A 36 18.75 -17.11 5.70
CA VAL A 36 18.24 -16.29 6.79
C VAL A 36 19.37 -15.41 7.28
N GLY A 37 19.17 -14.10 7.32
CA GLY A 37 20.19 -13.15 7.76
C GLY A 37 19.59 -11.96 8.48
N LYS A 38 20.44 -11.20 9.20
CA LYS A 38 20.04 -9.90 9.75
C LYS A 38 19.59 -8.99 8.62
N SER A 39 18.55 -8.21 8.88
CA SER A 39 18.07 -7.16 7.99
C SER A 39 19.25 -6.36 7.44
N SER A 40 19.44 -6.42 6.12
CA SER A 40 20.44 -5.59 5.43
C SER A 40 20.02 -4.11 5.51
N ALA A 41 20.94 -3.19 5.16
CA ALA A 41 20.68 -1.75 5.09
C ALA A 41 19.42 -1.37 4.26
N ASN A 42 18.94 -2.27 3.40
CA ASN A 42 17.70 -2.10 2.63
C ASN A 42 16.45 -2.12 3.52
N HIS A 43 16.44 -2.86 4.62
CA HIS A 43 15.31 -2.88 5.57
C HIS A 43 15.26 -1.64 6.47
N GLN A 44 16.38 -0.94 6.67
CA GLN A 44 16.39 0.27 7.51
C GLN A 44 15.55 1.41 6.90
N ARG A 45 15.49 1.48 5.56
CA ARG A 45 14.69 2.51 4.86
C ARG A 45 13.19 2.25 4.97
N ILE A 46 12.77 0.99 4.83
CA ILE A 46 11.36 0.62 5.02
C ILE A 46 10.95 0.76 6.49
N GLU A 47 11.82 0.41 7.44
CA GLU A 47 11.57 0.67 8.88
C GLU A 47 11.46 2.17 9.17
N MET A 48 12.31 3.01 8.57
CA MET A 48 12.20 4.47 8.68
C MET A 48 10.88 4.98 8.09
N LEU A 49 10.47 4.47 6.92
CA LEU A 49 9.17 4.77 6.32
C LEU A 49 8.04 4.43 7.30
N TRP A 50 8.04 3.23 7.87
CA TRP A 50 7.04 2.80 8.85
C TRP A 50 7.05 3.71 10.10
N SER A 51 8.23 4.07 10.60
CA SER A 51 8.37 4.96 11.76
C SER A 51 7.77 6.36 11.52
N PHE A 52 7.78 6.83 10.28
CA PHE A 52 7.18 8.10 9.89
C PHE A 52 5.69 7.96 9.58
N LEU A 53 5.30 6.94 8.81
CA LEU A 53 3.92 6.75 8.38
C LEU A 53 2.98 6.40 9.55
N MET A 54 3.41 5.53 10.47
CA MET A 54 2.51 5.01 11.50
C MET A 54 1.97 6.09 12.45
N PRO A 55 2.80 6.96 13.07
CA PRO A 55 2.30 8.00 13.97
C PRO A 55 1.50 9.08 13.24
N HIS A 56 1.91 9.45 12.02
CA HIS A 56 1.33 10.58 11.30
C HIS A 56 0.04 10.23 10.53
N PHE A 57 -0.17 8.95 10.20
CA PHE A 57 -1.32 8.53 9.40
C PHE A 57 -2.16 7.46 10.09
N THR A 58 -1.57 6.30 10.40
CA THR A 58 -2.32 5.13 10.87
C THR A 58 -2.91 5.34 12.26
N VAL A 59 -2.15 5.96 13.17
CA VAL A 59 -2.62 6.25 14.53
C VAL A 59 -3.80 7.22 14.49
N PHE A 60 -3.73 8.27 13.67
CA PHE A 60 -4.82 9.24 13.51
C PHE A 60 -6.13 8.56 13.11
N TRP A 61 -6.14 7.83 11.99
CA TRP A 61 -7.37 7.20 11.50
C TRP A 61 -7.88 6.12 12.46
N ARG A 62 -6.97 5.37 13.09
CA ARG A 62 -7.34 4.38 14.12
C ARG A 62 -8.06 5.03 15.29
N MET A 63 -7.51 6.12 15.83
CA MET A 63 -8.12 6.85 16.95
C MET A 63 -9.44 7.48 16.53
N PHE A 64 -9.51 8.10 15.34
CA PHE A 64 -10.73 8.69 14.81
C PHE A 64 -11.88 7.69 14.71
N PHE A 65 -11.65 6.50 14.11
CA PHE A 65 -12.68 5.46 14.04
C PHE A 65 -13.02 4.88 15.40
N LYS A 66 -12.03 4.72 16.28
CA LYS A 66 -12.26 4.27 17.66
C LYS A 66 -13.18 5.25 18.40
N ASP A 67 -12.96 6.55 18.28
CA ASP A 67 -13.78 7.57 18.93
C ASP A 67 -15.23 7.55 18.41
N MET A 68 -15.44 7.25 17.12
CA MET A 68 -16.79 7.10 16.57
C MET A 68 -17.51 5.84 17.09
N ILE A 69 -16.77 4.75 17.29
CA ILE A 69 -17.31 3.50 17.88
C ILE A 69 -17.63 3.74 19.36
N ASP A 70 -16.69 4.30 20.12
CA ASP A 70 -16.85 4.55 21.56
C ASP A 70 -17.99 5.56 21.83
N ALA A 71 -18.26 6.49 20.90
CA ALA A 71 -19.40 7.41 20.95
C ALA A 71 -20.74 6.79 20.49
N GLY A 72 -20.77 5.51 20.11
CA GLY A 72 -21.96 4.80 19.63
C GLY A 72 -22.46 5.24 18.25
N GLN A 73 -21.63 5.91 17.46
CA GLN A 73 -22.02 6.41 16.13
C GLN A 73 -21.67 5.42 15.01
N LEU A 74 -20.61 4.64 15.19
CA LEU A 74 -20.18 3.61 14.27
C LEU A 74 -20.35 2.24 14.91
N ASP A 75 -21.25 1.42 14.37
CA ASP A 75 -21.26 -0.01 14.62
C ASP A 75 -20.37 -0.71 13.58
N ASN A 76 -19.28 -1.32 14.03
CA ASN A 76 -18.34 -2.05 13.17
C ASN A 76 -18.81 -3.47 12.80
N THR A 77 -19.94 -3.91 13.37
CA THR A 77 -20.59 -5.19 13.04
C THR A 77 -21.67 -5.02 11.97
N ASP A 78 -22.20 -3.80 11.80
CA ASP A 78 -23.17 -3.48 10.76
C ASP A 78 -22.49 -3.27 9.40
N ARG A 79 -22.91 -4.06 8.42
CA ARG A 79 -22.40 -4.00 7.03
C ARG A 79 -22.71 -2.67 6.36
N THR A 80 -23.87 -2.07 6.62
CA THR A 80 -24.29 -0.78 6.06
C THR A 80 -23.39 0.33 6.60
N HIS A 81 -23.13 0.33 7.91
CA HIS A 81 -22.19 1.28 8.52
C HIS A 81 -20.79 1.13 7.91
N MET A 82 -20.30 -0.10 7.72
CA MET A 82 -18.99 -0.33 7.09
C MET A 82 -18.94 0.12 5.62
N GLU A 83 -20.04 0.01 4.87
CA GLU A 83 -20.14 0.58 3.52
C GLU A 83 -20.18 2.11 3.53
N CYS A 84 -20.91 2.72 4.45
CA CYS A 84 -20.90 4.17 4.65
C CYS A 84 -19.49 4.67 5.04
N VAL A 85 -18.76 3.95 5.89
CA VAL A 85 -17.38 4.28 6.25
C VAL A 85 -16.48 4.27 5.00
N ARG A 86 -16.56 3.22 4.19
CA ARG A 86 -15.78 3.14 2.94
C ARG A 86 -16.13 4.29 1.99
N PHE A 87 -17.42 4.57 1.81
CA PHE A 87 -17.87 5.64 0.93
C PHE A 87 -17.38 7.03 1.35
N CYS A 88 -17.49 7.35 2.64
CA CYS A 88 -17.18 8.68 3.17
C CYS A 88 -15.67 8.89 3.35
N PHE A 89 -14.96 7.90 3.90
CA PHE A 89 -13.59 8.09 4.37
C PHE A 89 -12.52 7.49 3.47
N LEU A 90 -12.81 6.47 2.65
CA LEU A 90 -11.77 5.85 1.82
C LEU A 90 -11.11 6.85 0.83
N PRO A 91 -11.85 7.77 0.17
CA PRO A 91 -11.23 8.78 -0.70
C PRO A 91 -10.36 9.79 0.07
N MET A 92 -10.76 10.14 1.29
CA MET A 92 -9.94 10.97 2.18
C MET A 92 -8.64 10.27 2.61
N ILE A 93 -8.75 8.99 3.02
CA ILE A 93 -7.62 8.13 3.38
C ILE A 93 -6.67 8.03 2.18
N GLN A 94 -7.20 7.80 0.97
CA GLN A 94 -6.41 7.76 -0.26
C GLN A 94 -5.69 9.09 -0.51
N ARG A 95 -6.37 10.24 -0.40
CA ARG A 95 -5.74 11.56 -0.56
C ARG A 95 -4.62 11.80 0.45
N HIS A 96 -4.83 11.42 1.72
CA HIS A 96 -3.79 11.51 2.74
C HIS A 96 -2.58 10.61 2.40
N LEU A 97 -2.81 9.40 1.89
CA LEU A 97 -1.74 8.51 1.40
C LEU A 97 -1.03 9.09 0.18
N ASP A 98 -1.74 9.70 -0.76
CA ASP A 98 -1.15 10.32 -1.94
C ASP A 98 -0.27 11.52 -1.54
N THR A 99 -0.75 12.33 -0.59
CA THR A 99 0.01 13.45 -0.03
C THR A 99 1.28 12.95 0.68
N PHE A 100 1.15 11.88 1.46
CA PHE A 100 2.30 11.23 2.09
C PHE A 100 3.28 10.70 1.05
N ARG A 101 2.81 10.00 0.00
CA ARG A 101 3.64 9.48 -1.08
C ARG A 101 4.43 10.59 -1.76
N ILE A 102 3.79 11.70 -2.12
CA ILE A 102 4.45 12.84 -2.75
C ILE A 102 5.51 13.44 -1.82
N THR A 103 5.14 13.68 -0.57
CA THR A 103 6.03 14.27 0.45
C THR A 103 7.24 13.37 0.70
N TRP A 104 6.99 12.07 0.87
CA TRP A 104 8.04 11.08 1.07
C TRP A 104 8.90 10.99 -0.19
N ASN A 105 8.36 10.82 -1.38
CA ASN A 105 9.23 10.66 -2.55
C ASN A 105 9.98 11.94 -2.96
N SER A 106 9.55 13.10 -2.47
CA SER A 106 10.23 14.38 -2.67
C SER A 106 11.32 14.66 -1.63
N HIS A 107 11.42 13.88 -0.54
CA HIS A 107 12.43 14.14 0.50
C HIS A 107 13.84 13.88 -0.02
N ARG A 108 14.81 14.70 0.39
CA ARG A 108 16.21 14.47 0.00
C ARG A 108 16.89 13.51 0.98
N ILE A 109 17.27 12.33 0.49
CA ILE A 109 18.11 11.39 1.24
C ILE A 109 19.53 11.97 1.30
N ARG A 110 20.04 12.11 2.54
CA ARG A 110 21.39 12.62 2.79
C ARG A 110 22.44 11.61 2.33
N ASN A 111 23.54 12.12 1.78
CA ASN A 111 24.72 11.30 1.50
C ASN A 111 25.28 10.73 2.81
N GLN A 112 25.41 9.40 2.86
CA GLN A 112 25.99 8.66 3.95
C GLN A 112 27.20 7.90 3.41
N ARG A 113 28.35 8.00 4.09
CA ARG A 113 29.56 7.27 3.70
C ARG A 113 29.30 5.77 3.84
N SER A 114 29.06 5.08 2.73
CA SER A 114 29.07 3.62 2.69
C SER A 114 30.49 3.13 2.45
N ILE A 115 30.81 1.94 2.99
CA ILE A 115 32.14 1.30 2.88
C ILE A 115 32.55 1.05 1.43
N ASP A 116 31.59 0.96 0.53
CA ASP A 116 31.72 0.65 -0.90
C ASP A 116 31.44 1.85 -1.83
N GLY A 117 31.12 3.03 -1.29
CA GLY A 117 30.75 4.21 -2.08
C GLY A 117 29.40 4.12 -2.81
N THR A 118 28.63 3.04 -2.62
CA THR A 118 27.32 2.82 -3.30
C THR A 118 26.13 3.48 -2.61
N GLY A 119 26.35 4.26 -1.54
CA GLY A 119 25.30 4.94 -0.80
C GLY A 119 24.47 5.82 -1.72
N ARG A 120 23.27 5.36 -2.11
CA ARG A 120 22.36 6.14 -2.97
C ARG A 120 21.75 7.29 -2.18
N TYR A 121 22.03 8.51 -2.60
CA TYR A 121 21.54 9.77 -2.02
C TYR A 121 20.88 10.63 -3.09
N GLY A 122 20.01 11.55 -2.68
CA GLY A 122 19.22 12.36 -3.61
C GLY A 122 17.73 12.28 -3.32
N ILE A 123 16.92 12.78 -4.25
CA ILE A 123 15.45 12.78 -4.15
C ILE A 123 14.93 11.49 -4.78
N PRO A 124 14.16 10.64 -4.07
CA PRO A 124 13.65 9.37 -4.59
C PRO A 124 12.97 9.47 -5.96
N ASP A 125 12.07 10.43 -6.15
CA ASP A 125 11.40 10.62 -7.45
C ASP A 125 12.41 10.96 -8.56
N VAL A 126 13.42 11.80 -8.30
CA VAL A 126 14.46 12.11 -9.29
C VAL A 126 15.32 10.88 -9.58
N MET A 127 15.72 10.13 -8.56
CA MET A 127 16.51 8.91 -8.73
C MET A 127 15.78 7.85 -9.54
N TYR A 128 14.45 7.75 -9.38
CA TYR A 128 13.62 6.78 -10.10
C TYR A 128 13.35 7.21 -11.54
N HIS A 129 12.97 8.46 -11.76
CA HIS A 129 12.59 8.96 -13.09
C HIS A 129 13.77 9.41 -13.95
N GLN A 130 14.91 9.74 -13.34
CA GLN A 130 16.11 10.21 -14.03
C GLN A 130 17.36 9.42 -13.59
N PRO A 131 17.36 8.08 -13.79
CA PRO A 131 18.43 7.21 -13.31
C PRO A 131 19.80 7.56 -13.92
N LEU A 132 19.81 8.07 -15.17
CA LEU A 132 21.02 8.48 -15.87
C LEU A 132 21.75 9.64 -15.18
N ILE A 133 21.01 10.60 -14.62
CA ILE A 133 21.59 11.75 -13.90
C ILE A 133 22.17 11.32 -12.56
N CYS A 134 21.63 10.26 -11.97
CA CYS A 134 22.10 9.69 -10.71
C CYS A 134 23.15 8.58 -10.88
N GLU A 135 23.72 8.42 -12.10
CA GLU A 135 24.69 7.38 -12.44
C GLU A 135 24.22 5.98 -12.00
N ALA A 136 22.90 5.73 -12.07
CA ALA A 136 22.30 4.51 -11.57
C ALA A 136 22.63 3.33 -12.51
N THR A 137 23.06 2.22 -11.91
CA THR A 137 23.22 0.95 -12.62
C THR A 137 21.87 0.25 -12.75
N ASP A 138 21.57 -0.23 -13.95
CA ASP A 138 20.41 -1.10 -14.18
C ASP A 138 20.71 -2.52 -13.66
N TRP A 139 19.84 -2.98 -12.77
CA TRP A 139 19.87 -4.33 -12.19
C TRP A 139 18.61 -5.13 -12.57
N SER A 140 17.85 -4.64 -13.55
CA SER A 140 16.67 -5.32 -14.06
C SER A 140 17.05 -6.66 -14.70
N TYR A 141 16.11 -7.60 -14.62
CA TYR A 141 16.21 -8.89 -15.30
C TYR A 141 15.09 -8.93 -16.33
N GLU A 142 15.42 -9.19 -17.59
CA GLU A 142 14.42 -9.30 -18.64
C GLU A 142 13.52 -10.51 -18.37
N ILE A 143 12.24 -10.23 -18.17
CA ILE A 143 11.22 -11.25 -18.03
C ILE A 143 10.70 -11.57 -19.43
N PRO A 144 10.56 -12.84 -19.83
CA PRO A 144 9.97 -13.24 -21.11
C PRO A 144 8.45 -13.08 -21.10
N ALA A 145 7.95 -11.96 -20.59
CA ALA A 145 6.55 -11.59 -20.53
C ALA A 145 6.42 -10.12 -20.94
N ASN A 146 5.48 -9.81 -21.82
CA ASN A 146 5.14 -8.44 -22.14
C ASN A 146 4.08 -7.92 -21.16
N ILE A 147 3.88 -6.59 -21.15
CA ILE A 147 2.90 -5.95 -20.27
C ILE A 147 1.47 -6.50 -20.50
N GLY A 148 1.12 -6.86 -21.74
CA GLY A 148 -0.21 -7.38 -22.08
C GLY A 148 -0.51 -8.74 -21.43
N VAL A 149 0.49 -9.63 -21.35
CA VAL A 149 0.36 -10.91 -20.63
C VAL A 149 0.17 -10.66 -19.12
N LEU A 150 0.84 -9.67 -18.55
CA LEU A 150 0.66 -9.32 -17.15
C LEU A 150 -0.73 -8.74 -16.88
N ASP A 151 -1.26 -7.92 -17.79
CA ASP A 151 -2.63 -7.38 -17.70
C ASP A 151 -3.68 -8.49 -17.80
N GLU A 152 -3.49 -9.45 -18.71
CA GLU A 152 -4.38 -10.62 -18.85
C GLU A 152 -4.38 -11.48 -17.57
N ILE A 153 -3.20 -11.77 -17.02
CA ILE A 153 -3.06 -12.47 -15.74
C ILE A 153 -3.73 -11.66 -14.63
N SER A 154 -3.49 -10.35 -14.54
CA SER A 154 -4.16 -9.51 -13.54
C SER A 154 -5.67 -9.61 -13.69
N HIS A 155 -6.22 -9.51 -14.89
CA HIS A 155 -7.66 -9.59 -15.13
C HIS A 155 -8.24 -10.97 -14.76
N GLY A 156 -7.52 -12.05 -15.03
CA GLY A 156 -7.96 -13.42 -14.71
C GLY A 156 -7.88 -13.78 -13.24
N TYR A 157 -6.99 -13.16 -12.47
CA TYR A 157 -6.70 -13.54 -11.08
C TYR A 157 -7.05 -12.46 -10.03
N THR A 158 -7.50 -11.27 -10.45
CA THR A 158 -7.86 -10.18 -9.52
C THR A 158 -9.31 -9.76 -9.68
N GLU A 159 -9.94 -9.37 -8.57
CA GLU A 159 -11.26 -8.76 -8.62
C GLU A 159 -11.17 -7.29 -9.04
N PRO A 160 -12.16 -6.78 -9.81
CA PRO A 160 -12.18 -5.39 -10.20
C PRO A 160 -12.26 -4.48 -8.97
N LYS A 161 -11.45 -3.41 -8.98
CA LYS A 161 -11.46 -2.40 -7.93
C LYS A 161 -12.84 -1.74 -7.84
N LEU A 162 -13.52 -1.93 -6.71
CA LEU A 162 -14.82 -1.33 -6.43
C LEU A 162 -14.72 0.19 -6.26
N TYR A 163 -15.71 0.93 -6.78
CA TYR A 163 -15.79 2.39 -6.60
C TYR A 163 -15.94 2.72 -5.11
N ARG A 164 -14.98 3.48 -4.57
CA ARG A 164 -14.84 3.78 -3.13
C ARG A 164 -14.87 2.54 -2.21
N GLY A 165 -14.58 1.35 -2.74
CA GLY A 165 -14.62 0.09 -1.98
C GLY A 165 -16.04 -0.38 -1.59
N CYS A 166 -17.08 0.18 -2.20
CA CYS A 166 -18.47 -0.12 -1.88
C CYS A 166 -19.08 -1.14 -2.86
N SER A 167 -20.04 -1.94 -2.40
CA SER A 167 -20.78 -2.83 -3.31
C SER A 167 -21.66 -2.02 -4.28
N GLN A 168 -21.95 -2.58 -5.45
CA GLN A 168 -22.82 -1.91 -6.42
C GLN A 168 -24.25 -1.71 -5.87
N GLN A 169 -24.74 -2.64 -5.05
CA GLN A 169 -26.06 -2.54 -4.42
C GLN A 169 -26.15 -1.31 -3.50
N PHE A 170 -25.10 -1.07 -2.71
CA PHE A 170 -25.00 0.10 -1.86
C PHE A 170 -24.94 1.40 -2.67
N LEU A 171 -24.08 1.45 -3.68
CA LEU A 171 -23.92 2.63 -4.54
C LEU A 171 -25.23 3.02 -5.24
N ASN A 172 -25.96 2.04 -5.76
CA ASN A 172 -27.26 2.25 -6.38
C ASN A 172 -28.29 2.79 -5.37
N ARG A 173 -28.27 2.29 -4.12
CA ARG A 173 -29.12 2.80 -3.04
C ARG A 173 -28.80 4.25 -2.70
N ILE A 174 -27.52 4.61 -2.60
CA ILE A 174 -27.09 5.99 -2.33
C ILE A 174 -27.60 6.94 -3.42
N GLN A 175 -27.39 6.60 -4.69
CA GLN A 175 -27.89 7.42 -5.80
C GLN A 175 -29.41 7.57 -5.75
N PHE A 176 -30.13 6.49 -5.45
CA PHE A 176 -31.59 6.50 -5.38
C PHE A 176 -32.11 7.37 -4.23
N ILE A 177 -31.50 7.27 -3.04
CA ILE A 177 -31.93 8.00 -1.84
C ILE A 177 -31.58 9.49 -1.94
N THR A 178 -30.38 9.80 -2.41
CA THR A 178 -29.87 11.19 -2.41
C THR A 178 -30.24 11.95 -3.68
N GLY A 179 -30.51 11.26 -4.79
CA GLY A 179 -30.72 11.86 -6.10
C GLY A 179 -29.47 12.50 -6.70
N VAL A 180 -28.30 12.36 -6.05
CA VAL A 180 -27.03 12.97 -6.45
C VAL A 180 -26.17 11.94 -7.18
N PRO A 181 -25.58 12.27 -8.34
CA PRO A 181 -24.59 11.42 -9.00
C PRO A 181 -23.41 11.10 -8.07
N LEU A 182 -22.87 9.88 -8.15
CA LEU A 182 -21.78 9.43 -7.25
C LEU A 182 -20.48 10.23 -7.42
N GLU A 183 -20.32 10.89 -8.55
CA GLU A 183 -19.16 11.72 -8.91
C GLU A 183 -19.23 13.10 -8.25
N ASP A 184 -20.45 13.58 -7.98
CA ASP A 184 -20.70 14.89 -7.38
C ASP A 184 -20.56 14.87 -5.85
N PHE A 185 -20.36 13.70 -5.25
CA PHE A 185 -20.00 13.60 -3.84
C PHE A 185 -18.55 14.08 -3.63
N ASP A 186 -18.44 15.29 -3.10
CA ASP A 186 -17.18 15.93 -2.74
C ASP A 186 -16.25 14.99 -1.97
N ILE A 187 -14.96 15.06 -2.31
CA ILE A 187 -13.91 14.50 -1.45
C ILE A 187 -13.68 15.53 -0.35
N PHE A 188 -14.28 15.28 0.81
CA PHE A 188 -14.23 16.18 1.95
C PHE A 188 -12.81 16.63 2.30
N GLN A 189 -12.68 17.90 2.66
CA GLN A 189 -11.42 18.50 3.07
C GLN A 189 -11.05 18.02 4.48
N THR A 190 -12.05 17.76 5.34
CA THR A 190 -11.83 17.44 6.75
C THR A 190 -12.54 16.15 7.22
N PRO A 191 -11.96 15.42 8.20
CA PRO A 191 -12.62 14.25 8.81
C PRO A 191 -13.97 14.57 9.44
N SER A 192 -14.16 15.81 9.90
CA SER A 192 -15.42 16.30 10.47
C SER A 192 -16.54 16.35 9.43
N GLU A 193 -16.26 16.84 8.23
CA GLU A 193 -17.21 16.80 7.10
C GLU A 193 -17.55 15.36 6.70
N GLY A 194 -16.53 14.49 6.62
CA GLY A 194 -16.75 13.06 6.36
C GLY A 194 -17.65 12.40 7.41
N ARG A 195 -17.51 12.79 8.68
CA ARG A 195 -18.39 12.35 9.78
C ARG A 195 -19.83 12.85 9.62
N GLN A 196 -20.02 14.08 9.16
CA GLN A 196 -21.37 14.62 8.90
C GLN A 196 -22.05 13.85 7.77
N LEU A 197 -21.36 13.60 6.65
CA LEU A 197 -21.92 12.77 5.59
C LEU A 197 -22.22 11.35 6.09
N PHE A 198 -21.31 10.75 6.84
CA PHE A 198 -21.51 9.43 7.41
C PHE A 198 -22.81 9.38 8.25
N GLN A 199 -23.00 10.33 9.17
CA GLN A 199 -24.19 10.41 10.01
C GLN A 199 -25.48 10.62 9.19
N MET A 200 -25.41 11.47 8.16
CA MET A 200 -26.52 11.69 7.24
C MET A 200 -26.90 10.38 6.53
N LEU A 201 -25.92 9.68 5.95
CA LEU A 201 -26.16 8.43 5.22
C LEU A 201 -26.68 7.32 6.14
N THR A 202 -26.11 7.15 7.33
CA THR A 202 -26.59 6.14 8.29
C THR A 202 -28.00 6.44 8.80
N SER A 203 -28.43 7.70 8.81
CA SER A 203 -29.82 8.06 9.18
C SER A 203 -30.86 7.80 8.08
N MET A 204 -30.40 7.56 6.85
CA MET A 204 -31.25 7.31 5.69
C MET A 204 -31.48 5.81 5.40
N PHE A 205 -30.81 4.93 6.16
CA PHE A 205 -30.96 3.47 6.10
C PHE A 205 -31.68 2.94 7.33
#